data_AF-W3AJ67-F1
#
_entry.id   AF-W3AJ67-F1
#
_cell.length_a   1.000
_cell.length_b   1.000
_cell.length_c   1.000
_cell.angle_alpha   90.00
_cell.angle_beta   90.00
_cell.angle_gamma   90.00
#
_symmetry.space_group_name_H-M   'P 1'
#
loop_
_entity.id
_entity.type
_entity.pdbx_description
1 polymer ?
#
loop_
_entity_poly.entity_id
_entity_poly.type
_entity_poly.pdbx_seq_one_letter_code
_entity_poly.pdbx_strand_id
1 'polypeptide(L)' 'KQDNTNLKRLLDAKEVCIYTSMGRNSCRAFCENIGAVRKIGKRVLFDRVIIDKALDLMGEPYKE' A
#
# COMPACT_ATOMS: atom_id res chain seq x y z
N LYS A 1 17.59 10.54 5.28
CA LYS A 1 17.69 9.13 4.84
C LYS A 1 16.89 9.02 3.56
N GLN A 2 17.53 8.68 2.44
CA GLN A 2 16.85 8.45 1.17
C GLN A 2 16.06 7.14 1.30
N ASP A 3 14.74 7.20 1.41
CA ASP A 3 13.91 6.00 1.52
C ASP A 3 13.66 5.46 0.10
N ASN A 4 14.40 4.42 -0.29
CA ASN A 4 14.21 3.68 -1.55
C ASN A 4 12.92 2.83 -1.50
N THR A 5 11.75 3.47 -1.41
CA THR A 5 10.43 2.80 -1.43
C THR A 5 10.16 2.09 -2.75
N ASN A 6 10.78 2.54 -3.84
CA ASN A 6 10.61 1.96 -5.18
C ASN A 6 11.22 0.56 -5.38
N LEU A 7 12.08 0.08 -4.47
CA LEU A 7 12.71 -1.24 -4.57
C LEU A 7 12.17 -2.25 -3.55
N LYS A 8 11.40 -1.79 -2.55
CA LYS A 8 10.92 -2.65 -1.46
C LYS A 8 9.54 -3.22 -1.78
N ARG A 9 9.40 -4.53 -1.61
CA ARG A 9 8.10 -5.21 -1.72
C ARG A 9 7.22 -5.02 -0.49
N LEU A 10 7.80 -5.14 0.70
CA LEU A 10 7.07 -4.99 1.96
C LEU A 10 7.34 -3.60 2.53
N LEU A 11 6.28 -2.81 2.64
CA LEU A 11 6.29 -1.45 3.17
C LEU A 11 5.85 -1.46 4.64
N ASP A 12 6.47 -0.63 5.47
CA ASP A 12 5.92 -0.34 6.80
C ASP A 12 4.74 0.65 6.72
N ALA A 13 4.10 0.91 7.87
CA ALA A 13 2.92 1.78 7.93
C ALA A 13 3.21 3.23 7.48
N LYS A 14 4.43 3.74 7.65
CA LYS A 14 4.79 5.09 7.21
C LYS A 14 5.10 5.09 5.71
N GLU A 15 5.87 4.10 5.25
CA GLU A 15 6.24 3.91 3.86
C GLU A 15 5.00 3.74 2.97
N VAL A 16 4.00 2.96 3.41
CA VAL A 16 2.76 2.77 2.63
C VAL A 16 1.92 4.04 2.55
N CYS A 17 1.86 4.85 3.62
CA CYS A 17 1.15 6.13 3.59
C CYS A 17 1.80 7.11 2.63
N ILE A 18 3.14 7.15 2.60
CA ILE A 18 3.90 7.96 1.63
C ILE A 18 3.67 7.43 0.22
N TYR A 19 3.68 6.11 0.03
CA TYR A 19 3.51 5.46 -1.27
C TYR A 19 2.15 5.77 -1.89
N THR A 20 1.07 5.60 -1.13
CA THR A 20 -0.29 5.86 -1.61
C THR A 20 -0.70 7.33 -1.48
N SER A 21 0.14 8.19 -0.89
CA SER A 21 -0.20 9.57 -0.53
C SER A 21 -1.50 9.72 0.28
N MET A 22 -1.81 8.73 1.12
CA MET A 22 -3.05 8.70 1.92
C MET A 22 -2.77 8.93 3.40
N GLY A 23 -3.78 9.43 4.11
CA GLY A 23 -3.76 9.50 5.57
C GLY A 23 -3.68 8.11 6.22
N ARG A 24 -3.13 8.04 7.44
CA ARG A 24 -2.83 6.76 8.11
C ARG A 24 -4.05 5.85 8.30
N ASN A 25 -5.19 6.41 8.68
CA ASN A 25 -6.41 5.64 8.95
C ASN A 25 -7.03 5.12 7.65
N SER A 26 -7.12 5.96 6.62
CA SER A 26 -7.64 5.57 5.30
C SER A 26 -6.71 4.58 4.60
N CYS A 27 -5.40 4.81 4.64
CA CYS A 27 -4.41 3.90 4.07
C CYS A 27 -4.49 2.51 4.70
N ARG A 28 -4.63 2.45 6.03
CA ARG A 28 -4.79 1.18 6.75
C ARG A 28 -6.06 0.44 6.32
N ALA A 29 -7.20 1.12 6.33
CA ALA A 29 -8.48 0.53 5.93
C ALA A 29 -8.43 0.04 4.48
N PHE A 30 -7.86 0.84 3.58
CA PHE A 30 -7.64 0.46 2.18
C PHE A 30 -6.79 -0.82 2.06
N CYS A 31 -5.65 -0.86 2.74
CA CYS A 31 -4.75 -2.02 2.69
C CYS A 31 -5.38 -3.28 3.29
N GLU A 32 -6.21 -3.14 4.33
CA GLU A 32 -6.99 -4.24 4.92
C GLU A 32 -8.03 -4.76 3.91
N ASN A 33 -8.74 -3.85 3.23
CA ASN A 33 -9.77 -4.21 2.25
C ASN A 33 -9.21 -4.94 1.02
N ILE A 34 -8.05 -4.51 0.49
CA ILE A 34 -7.43 -5.15 -0.68
C ILE A 34 -6.60 -6.40 -0.31
N GLY A 35 -6.50 -6.74 0.97
CA GLY A 35 -5.71 -7.89 1.44
C GLY A 35 -4.19 -7.70 1.35
N ALA A 36 -3.70 -6.46 1.36
CA ALA A 36 -2.26 -6.15 1.28
C ALA A 36 -1.53 -6.36 2.62
N VAL A 37 -2.26 -6.54 3.73
CA VAL A 37 -1.69 -6.67 5.08
C VAL A 37 -0.96 -8.00 5.28
N ARG A 38 0.30 -7.93 5.67
CA ARG A 38 1.15 -9.08 6.03
C ARG A 38 1.62 -8.98 7.47
N LYS A 39 1.19 -9.92 8.31
CA LYS A 39 1.66 -10.06 9.69
C LYS A 39 2.90 -10.94 9.70
N ILE A 40 4.04 -10.38 10.12
CA ILE A 40 5.31 -11.11 10.26
C ILE A 40 5.77 -10.97 11.69
N GLY A 41 5.57 -12.01 12.49
CA GLY A 41 5.74 -11.96 13.94
C GLY A 41 4.89 -10.85 14.55
N LYS A 42 5.53 -9.93 15.28
CA LYS A 42 4.88 -8.78 15.93
C LYS A 42 4.68 -7.58 14.98
N ARG A 43 5.23 -7.61 13.77
CA ARG A 43 5.21 -6.49 12.82
C ARG A 43 4.07 -6.65 11.82
N VAL A 44 3.48 -5.52 11.44
CA VAL A 44 2.52 -5.43 10.34
C VAL A 44 3.20 -4.68 9.20
N LEU A 45 3.32 -5.33 8.05
CA LEU A 45 3.85 -4.77 6.81
C LEU A 45 2.78 -4.87 5.71
N PHE A 46 2.98 -4.17 4.62
CA PHE A 46 2.04 -4.07 3.51
C PHE A 46 2.73 -4.48 2.21
N ASP A 47 2.12 -5.39 1.44
CA ASP A 47 2.67 -5.87 0.16
C ASP A 47 2.35 -4.87 -0.96
N ARG A 48 3.38 -4.18 -1.46
CA ARG A 48 3.27 -3.19 -2.54
C ARG A 48 2.67 -3.78 -3.81
N VAL A 49 3.00 -5.03 -4.16
CA VAL A 49 2.51 -5.65 -5.41
C VAL A 49 0.99 -5.80 -5.41
N ILE A 50 0.38 -6.01 -4.24
CA ILE A 50 -1.08 -6.09 -4.11
C ILE A 50 -1.68 -4.69 -4.23
N ILE A 51 -1.03 -3.69 -3.63
CA ILE A 51 -1.43 -2.28 -3.75
C ILE A 51 -1.39 -1.83 -5.21
N ASP A 52 -0.30 -2.11 -5.93
CA ASP A 52 -0.12 -1.76 -7.34
C ASP A 52 -1.23 -2.36 -8.19
N LYS A 53 -1.48 -3.67 -8.05
CA LYS A 53 -2.59 -4.34 -8.74
C LYS A 53 -3.95 -3.72 -8.44
N ALA A 54 -4.19 -3.33 -7.19
CA ALA A 54 -5.45 -2.69 -6.82
C ALA A 54 -5.59 -1.30 -7.48
N LEU A 55 -4.52 -0.52 -7.54
CA LEU A 55 -4.51 0.80 -8.17
C LEU A 55 -4.64 0.69 -9.70
N ASP A 56 -3.96 -0.26 -10.33
CA ASP A 56 -4.06 -0.52 -11.77
C ASP A 56 -5.51 -0.86 -12.18
N LEU A 57 -6.20 -1.66 -11.36
CA LEU A 57 -7.62 -1.99 -11.58
C LEU A 57 -8.55 -0.78 -11.36
N MET A 58 -8.18 0.18 -10.51
CA MET A 58 -8.96 1.40 -10.26
C MET A 58 -8.72 2.48 -11.31
N GLY A 59 -7.58 2.44 -12.01
CA GLY A 59 -7.20 3.40 -13.04
C GLY A 59 -7.92 3.24 -14.38
N GLU A 60 -8.85 2.29 -14.49
CA GLU A 60 -9.76 2.19 -15.64
C GLU A 60 -10.48 3.55 -15.82
N PRO A 61 -10.37 4.19 -17.00
CA PRO A 61 -10.90 5.53 -17.20
C PRO A 61 -12.41 5.55 -17.00
N TYR A 62 -12.90 6.60 -16.33
CA TYR A 62 -14.34 6.89 -16.25
C TYR A 62 -14.88 6.92 -17.70
N LYS A 63 -15.76 5.97 -18.02
CA LYS A 63 -16.51 6.01 -19.27
C LYS A 63 -17.46 7.21 -19.18
N GLU A 64 -17.20 8.23 -20.01
CA GLU A 64 -18.16 9.31 -20.31
C GLU A 64 -19.46 8.76 -20.90
#